data_AF-A0A7L3LDH5-F1
#
_entry.id   AF-A0A7L3LDH5-F1
#
_cell.length_a   1.000
_cell.length_b   1.000
_cell.length_c   1.000
_cell.angle_alpha   90.00
_cell.angle_beta   90.00
_cell.angle_gamma   90.00
#
_symmetry.space_group_name_H-M   'P 1'
#
loop_
_entity.id
_entity.type
_entity.pdbx_description
1 polymer ?
#
loop_
_entity_poly.entity_id
_entity_poly.type
_entity_poly.pdbx_seq_one_letter_code
_entity_poly.pdbx_strand_id
1 'polypeptide(L)'
;MSFTGKYELQSQENFEPFMKAVGLPDEKIQAAKDLKTVSEIVQDGKKFKVTVTIGTKVIQHNFTIGEECEMELMTGEKVKVSDQL
;
A
#
# COMPACT_ATOMS: atom_id res chain seq x y z
N MET A 1 -18.94 -9.91 -0.55
CA MET A 1 -17.73 -10.55 -1.12
C MET A 1 -16.56 -10.09 -0.28
N SER A 2 -15.67 -10.99 0.14
CA SER A 2 -14.48 -10.59 0.89
C SER A 2 -13.37 -10.17 -0.06
N PHE A 3 -12.64 -9.11 0.27
CA PHE A 3 -11.41 -8.73 -0.46
C PHE A 3 -10.22 -9.65 -0.11
N THR A 4 -10.44 -10.65 0.74
CA THR A 4 -9.41 -11.61 1.14
C THR A 4 -8.85 -12.34 -0.07
N GLY A 5 -7.54 -12.25 -0.26
CA GLY A 5 -6.85 -12.86 -1.39
C GLY A 5 -5.42 -12.36 -1.55
N LYS A 6 -4.70 -12.98 -2.48
CA LYS A 6 -3.35 -12.59 -2.86
C LYS A 6 -3.37 -12.07 -4.29
N TYR A 7 -2.84 -10.87 -4.46
CA TYR A 7 -2.87 -10.10 -5.70
C TYR A 7 -1.45 -9.83 -6.14
N GLU A 8 -1.21 -9.99 -7.43
CA GLU A 8 0.07 -9.66 -8.05
C GLU A 8 -0.14 -8.50 -9.01
N LEU A 9 0.70 -7.48 -8.90
CA LEU A 9 0.66 -6.34 -9.79
C LEU A 9 1.02 -6.80 -11.22
N GLN A 10 0.05 -6.72 -12.14
CA GLN A 10 0.28 -7.02 -13.55
C GLN A 10 0.78 -5.81 -14.34
N SER A 11 0.21 -4.64 -14.08
CA SER A 11 0.57 -3.38 -14.73
C SER A 11 0.22 -2.20 -13.82
N GLN A 12 0.92 -1.09 -14.02
CA GLN A 12 0.65 0.18 -13.36
C GLN A 12 0.92 1.33 -14.33
N GLU A 13 0.08 2.35 -14.30
CA GLU A 13 0.23 3.57 -15.11
C GLU A 13 0.52 4.75 -14.18
N ASN A 14 1.35 5.69 -14.63
CA ASN A 14 1.69 6.91 -13.89
C ASN A 14 2.31 6.70 -12.49
N PHE A 15 2.90 5.53 -12.21
CA PHE A 15 3.55 5.24 -10.93
C PHE A 15 4.69 6.21 -10.62
N GLU A 16 5.61 6.42 -11.57
CA GLU A 16 6.74 7.35 -11.38
C GLU A 16 6.27 8.79 -11.11
N PRO A 17 5.43 9.43 -11.94
CA PRO A 17 4.99 10.80 -11.69
C PRO A 17 4.18 10.94 -10.39
N PHE A 18 3.37 9.93 -10.02
CA PHE A 18 2.64 9.93 -8.76
C PHE A 18 3.60 9.89 -7.56
N MET A 19 4.56 8.97 -7.56
CA MET A 19 5.50 8.84 -6.46
C MET A 19 6.40 10.08 -6.31
N LYS A 20 6.77 10.73 -7.42
CA LYS A 20 7.49 12.01 -7.38
C LYS A 20 6.64 13.12 -6.77
N ALA A 21 5.35 13.21 -7.13
CA ALA A 21 4.44 14.20 -6.58
C ALA A 21 4.21 14.01 -5.07
N VAL A 22 4.24 12.76 -4.60
CA VAL A 22 4.18 12.40 -3.17
C VAL A 22 5.51 12.70 -2.45
N GLY A 23 6.59 13.01 -3.18
CA GLY A 23 7.88 13.41 -2.59
C GLY A 23 8.87 12.26 -2.37
N LEU A 24 8.68 11.10 -3.01
CA LEU A 24 9.68 10.04 -2.97
C LEU A 24 10.89 10.41 -3.88
N PRO A 25 12.13 10.15 -3.43
CA PRO A 25 13.31 10.32 -4.28
C PRO A 25 13.29 9.40 -5.51
N ASP A 26 13.75 9.91 -6.65
CA ASP A 26 13.82 9.21 -7.93
C ASP A 26 14.53 7.84 -7.83
N GLU A 27 15.60 7.74 -7.02
CA GLU A 27 16.33 6.49 -6.79
C GLU A 27 15.44 5.40 -6.19
N LYS A 28 14.59 5.74 -5.22
CA LYS A 28 13.65 4.79 -4.59
C LYS A 28 12.53 4.40 -5.54
N ILE A 29 12.09 5.34 -6.38
CA ILE A 29 11.04 5.10 -7.38
C ILE A 29 11.55 4.13 -8.45
N GLN A 30 12.75 4.36 -8.99
CA GLN A 30 13.34 3.45 -9.97
C GLN A 30 13.64 2.07 -9.39
N ALA A 31 14.11 2.01 -8.14
CA ALA A 31 14.34 0.73 -7.49
C ALA A 31 13.04 -0.07 -7.27
N ALA A 32 11.89 0.60 -7.12
CA ALA A 32 10.61 -0.06 -6.85
C ALA A 32 9.80 -0.38 -8.11
N LYS A 33 9.94 0.37 -9.20
CA LYS A 33 9.03 0.31 -10.35
C LYS A 33 9.05 -1.03 -11.10
N ASP A 34 10.21 -1.67 -11.18
CA ASP A 34 10.42 -2.93 -11.91
C ASP A 34 10.35 -4.15 -10.96
N LEU A 35 10.15 -3.92 -9.66
CA LEU A 35 10.04 -5.00 -8.69
C LEU A 35 8.64 -5.58 -8.71
N LYS A 36 8.61 -6.92 -8.65
CA LYS A 36 7.38 -7.65 -8.44
C LYS A 36 6.72 -7.21 -7.13
N THR A 37 5.50 -6.71 -7.26
CA THR A 37 4.67 -6.28 -6.14
C THR A 37 3.55 -7.28 -5.91
N VAL A 38 3.47 -7.80 -4.70
CA VAL A 38 2.46 -8.77 -4.26
C VAL A 38 1.73 -8.20 -3.06
N SER A 39 0.41 -8.09 -3.15
CA SER A 39 -0.46 -7.60 -2.08
C SER A 39 -1.33 -8.73 -1.57
N GLU A 40 -1.24 -9.02 -0.28
CA GLU A 40 -2.12 -9.97 0.40
C GLU A 40 -3.09 -9.19 1.28
N ILE A 41 -4.38 -9.45 1.12
CA ILE A 41 -5.44 -8.83 1.91
C ILE A 41 -6.08 -9.94 2.74
N VAL A 42 -6.23 -9.68 4.03
CA VAL A 42 -6.99 -10.52 4.96
C VAL A 42 -8.07 -9.65 5.59
N GLN A 43 -9.32 -9.94 5.29
CA GLN A 43 -10.48 -9.27 5.84
C GLN A 43 -11.12 -10.14 6.94
N ASP A 44 -11.24 -9.59 8.14
CA ASP A 44 -11.96 -10.15 9.28
C ASP A 44 -13.05 -9.17 9.74
N GLY A 45 -14.26 -9.35 9.18
CA GLY A 45 -15.37 -8.42 9.37
C GLY A 45 -15.02 -7.01 8.85
N LYS A 46 -14.83 -6.07 9.78
CA LYS A 46 -14.43 -4.67 9.51
C LYS A 46 -12.91 -4.44 9.60
N LYS A 47 -12.15 -5.41 10.07
CA LYS A 47 -10.70 -5.31 10.21
C LYS A 47 -10.04 -5.81 8.94
N PHE A 48 -9.12 -5.02 8.41
CA PHE A 48 -8.35 -5.34 7.23
C PHE A 48 -6.88 -5.38 7.60
N LYS A 49 -6.21 -6.44 7.16
CA LYS A 49 -4.75 -6.54 7.16
C LYS A 49 -4.30 -6.63 5.72
N VAL A 50 -3.60 -5.61 5.25
CA VAL A 50 -3.01 -5.54 3.92
C VAL A 50 -1.51 -5.66 4.05
N THR A 51 -0.93 -6.70 3.47
CA THR A 51 0.50 -6.93 3.41
C THR A 51 0.98 -6.72 1.98
N VAL A 52 1.75 -5.67 1.73
CA VAL A 52 2.34 -5.36 0.43
C VAL A 52 3.81 -5.74 0.45
N THR A 53 4.22 -6.59 -0.48
CA THR A 53 5.61 -7.05 -0.66
C THR A 53 6.13 -6.54 -1.99
N ILE A 54 7.17 -5.70 -1.95
CA ILE A 54 7.82 -5.09 -3.12
C ILE A 54 9.27 -5.56 -3.11
N GLY A 55 9.61 -6.56 -3.94
CA GLY A 55 10.92 -7.21 -3.90
C GLY A 55 11.24 -7.78 -2.51
N THR A 56 12.20 -7.18 -1.81
CA THR A 56 12.60 -7.56 -0.43
C THR A 56 11.91 -6.76 0.67
N LYS A 57 11.20 -5.68 0.34
CA LYS A 57 10.51 -4.81 1.30
C LYS A 57 9.11 -5.35 1.57
N VAL A 58 8.79 -5.58 2.83
CA VAL A 58 7.44 -5.96 3.29
C VAL A 58 6.84 -4.80 4.08
N ILE A 59 5.64 -4.39 3.71
CA ILE A 59 4.87 -3.31 4.34
C ILE A 59 3.54 -3.91 4.81
N GLN A 60 3.16 -3.64 6.05
CA GLN A 60 1.92 -4.14 6.63
C GLN A 60 1.07 -2.97 7.11
N HIS A 61 -0.18 -2.94 6.66
CA HIS A 61 -1.19 -1.97 7.07
C HIS A 61 -2.36 -2.70 7.70
N ASN A 62 -2.72 -2.29 8.91
CA ASN A 62 -3.86 -2.83 9.63
C ASN A 62 -4.80 -1.68 9.94
N PHE A 63 -6.04 -1.78 9.47
CA PHE A 63 -7.04 -0.72 9.66
C PHE A 63 -8.43 -1.32 9.90
N THR A 64 -9.31 -0.52 10.48
CA THR A 64 -10.71 -0.88 10.71
C THR A 64 -11.58 0.06 9.90
N ILE A 65 -12.49 -0.47 9.10
CA ILE A 65 -13.43 0.34 8.31
C ILE A 65 -14.32 1.18 9.23
N GLY A 66 -14.38 2.47 8.93
CA GLY A 66 -15.18 3.44 9.68
C GLY A 66 -14.52 3.98 10.96
N GLU A 67 -13.28 3.61 11.24
CA GLU A 67 -12.47 4.20 12.32
C GLU A 67 -11.33 5.03 11.72
N GLU A 68 -11.01 6.15 12.39
CA GLU A 68 -9.84 6.94 12.04
C GLU A 68 -8.58 6.24 12.59
N CYS A 69 -7.58 6.04 11.74
CA CYS A 69 -6.29 5.50 12.16
C CYS A 69 -5.13 6.38 11.68
N GLU A 70 -4.03 6.37 12.42
CA GLU A 70 -2.77 6.95 11.96
C GLU A 70 -2.03 5.95 11.08
N MET A 71 -1.74 6.35 9.84
CA MET A 71 -0.99 5.55 8.88
C MET A 71 0.29 6.30 8.52
N GLU A 72 1.42 5.59 8.54
CA GLU A 72 2.68 6.13 8.05
C GLU A 72 2.79 5.90 6.53
N LEU A 73 2.95 6.99 5.79
CA LEU A 73 3.16 6.96 4.35
C LEU A 73 4.57 6.44 4.03
N MET A 74 4.78 6.04 2.78
CA MET A 74 6.10 5.66 2.27
C MET A 74 7.14 6.80 2.34
N THR A 75 6.69 8.04 2.53
CA THR A 75 7.50 9.24 2.76
C THR A 75 7.99 9.37 4.20
N GLY A 76 7.43 8.60 5.14
CA GLY A 76 7.66 8.71 6.58
C GLY A 76 6.70 9.68 7.29
N GLU A 77 5.80 10.34 6.56
CA GLU A 77 4.78 11.21 7.16
C GLU A 77 3.63 10.39 7.76
N LYS A 78 3.15 10.79 8.93
CA LYS A 78 1.96 10.21 9.56
C LYS A 78 0.73 11.00 9.16
N VAL A 79 -0.24 10.32 8.60
CA VAL A 79 -1.53 10.90 8.19
C VAL A 79 -2.67 10.18 8.88
N LYS A 80 -3.75 10.92 9.17
CA LYS A 80 -5.01 10.34 9.64
C LYS A 80 -5.80 9.89 8.43
N VAL A 81 -6.21 8.63 8.43
CA VAL A 81 -6.94 8.00 7.34
C VAL A 81 -8.21 7.37 7.89
N SER A 82 -9.30 7.49 7.13
CA SER A 82 -10.56 6.81 7.39
C SER A 82 -10.91 5.97 6.16
N ASP A 83 -10.83 4.65 6.27
CA ASP A 83 -11.18 3.74 5.19
C ASP A 83 -12.69 3.52 5.11
N GLN A 84 -13.22 3.57 3.89
CA GLN A 84 -14.63 3.40 3.58
C GLN A 84 -14.80 2.39 2.43
N LEU A 85 -15.90 1.62 2.48
CA LEU A 85 -16.29 0.61 1.50
C LEU A 85 -17.45 1.09 0.64
#